data_AF-A0A6J7DQI5-F1
#
_entry.id   AF-A0A6J7DQI5-F1
#
_cell.length_a   1.000
_cell.length_b   1.000
_cell.length_c   1.000
_cell.angle_alpha   90.00
_cell.angle_beta   90.00
_cell.angle_gamma   90.00
#
_symmetry.space_group_name_H-M   'P 1'
#
loop_
_entity.id
_entity.type
_entity.pdbx_description
1 polymer ?
#
loop_
_entity_poly.entity_id
_entity_poly.type
_entity_poly.pdbx_seq_one_letter_code
_entity_poly.pdbx_strand_id
1 'polypeptide(L)'
;MLHPDPRAYRVALLADAIANESAASFDALGMLDAANFGVVVLPPADFAISTIASIVEYTIDDLVDYRASGYRVVVVGTSAVAQFGVWIDHVHAEIERRAIDPFEVFDIVGATGESFQRFLDASVPSALMGH
;
A
#
# COMPACT_ATOMS: atom_id res chain seq x y z
N MET A 1 -13.78 -11.14 -27.74
CA MET A 1 -12.65 -11.54 -26.89
C MET A 1 -12.11 -10.27 -26.25
N LEU A 2 -12.57 -9.94 -25.05
CA LEU A 2 -12.09 -8.76 -24.32
C LEU A 2 -10.76 -9.20 -23.69
N HIS A 3 -9.64 -8.62 -24.13
CA HIS A 3 -8.36 -8.76 -23.44
C HIS A 3 -8.56 -8.14 -22.06
N PRO A 4 -8.52 -8.90 -20.93
CA PRO A 4 -8.27 -8.23 -19.67
C PRO A 4 -6.87 -7.65 -19.83
N ASP A 5 -6.73 -6.33 -19.72
CA ASP A 5 -5.43 -5.71 -19.44
C ASP A 5 -5.49 -5.29 -17.97
N PRO A 6 -5.17 -6.22 -17.03
CA PRO A 6 -5.27 -6.01 -15.61
C PRO A 6 -3.89 -5.58 -15.11
N ARG A 7 -3.72 -4.33 -14.69
CA ARG A 7 -2.79 -4.07 -13.59
C ARG A 7 -3.19 -5.04 -12.47
N ALA A 8 -2.33 -5.99 -12.18
CA ALA A 8 -2.71 -7.40 -11.99
C ALA A 8 -3.41 -7.65 -10.65
N TYR A 9 -4.69 -7.30 -10.48
CA TYR A 9 -5.44 -7.46 -9.22
C TYR A 9 -4.58 -7.10 -7.98
N ARG A 10 -3.81 -6.01 -8.08
CA ARG A 10 -2.76 -5.66 -7.11
C ARG A 10 -2.72 -4.15 -6.95
N VAL A 11 -2.91 -3.68 -5.72
CA VAL A 11 -2.87 -2.25 -5.37
C VAL A 11 -1.89 -2.05 -4.23
N ALA A 12 -1.01 -1.07 -4.38
CA ALA A 12 -0.07 -0.65 -3.36
C ALA A 12 -0.39 0.78 -2.92
N LEU A 13 -0.65 0.97 -1.64
CA LEU A 13 -0.67 2.29 -1.01
C LEU A 13 0.76 2.69 -0.66
N LEU A 14 1.22 3.85 -1.12
CA LEU A 14 2.60 4.30 -0.98
C LEU A 14 2.65 5.68 -0.32
N ALA A 15 3.60 5.90 0.58
CA ALA A 15 3.89 7.22 1.13
C ALA A 15 4.49 8.16 0.06
N ASP A 16 4.09 9.43 0.06
CA ASP A 16 4.70 10.48 -0.78
C ASP A 16 6.23 10.49 -0.70
N ALA A 17 6.79 10.42 0.52
CA ALA A 17 8.24 10.45 0.73
C ALA A 17 9.01 9.29 0.07
N ILE A 18 8.34 8.15 -0.16
CA ILE A 18 8.92 7.00 -0.85
C ILE A 18 8.85 7.22 -2.37
N ALA A 19 7.76 7.82 -2.85
CA ALA A 19 7.58 8.13 -4.27
C ALA A 19 8.48 9.29 -4.73
N ASN A 20 8.66 10.33 -3.90
CA ASN A 20 9.19 11.63 -4.32
C ASN A 20 10.48 12.05 -3.60
N GLU A 21 10.73 11.59 -2.37
CA GLU A 21 11.83 12.12 -1.52
C GLU A 21 13.01 11.14 -1.33
N SER A 22 13.05 10.03 -2.08
CA SER A 22 14.09 8.99 -1.97
C SER A 22 14.28 8.46 -0.53
N ALA A 23 13.19 8.32 0.23
CA ALA A 23 13.23 7.70 1.56
C ALA A 23 13.70 6.23 1.54
N ALA A 24 13.69 5.60 0.36
CA ALA A 24 14.18 4.25 0.11
C ALA A 24 15.60 4.26 -0.45
N SER A 25 16.41 3.27 -0.06
CA SER A 25 17.74 3.01 -0.63
C SER A 25 17.70 2.34 -2.01
N PHE A 26 16.51 2.07 -2.53
CA PHE A 26 16.24 1.38 -3.79
C PHE A 26 14.98 1.96 -4.45
N ASP A 27 14.80 1.68 -5.74
CA ASP A 27 13.66 2.17 -6.52
C ASP A 27 12.38 1.37 -6.24
N ALA A 28 11.69 1.71 -5.15
CA ALA A 28 10.45 1.04 -4.74
C ALA A 28 9.32 1.20 -5.78
N LEU A 29 9.21 2.38 -6.41
CA LEU A 29 8.18 2.64 -7.40
C LEU A 29 8.41 1.82 -8.68
N GLY A 30 9.65 1.76 -9.17
CA GLY A 30 10.02 0.92 -10.30
C GLY A 30 9.83 -0.58 -10.03
N MET A 31 10.07 -1.03 -8.80
CA MET A 31 9.81 -2.42 -8.40
C MET A 31 8.31 -2.76 -8.32
N LEU A 32 7.48 -1.83 -7.84
CA LEU A 32 6.01 -1.99 -7.84
C LEU A 32 5.44 -2.03 -9.27
N ASP A 33 5.91 -1.14 -10.14
CA ASP A 33 5.56 -1.12 -11.56
C ASP A 33 5.95 -2.44 -12.25
N ALA A 34 7.20 -2.90 -12.06
CA ALA A 34 7.66 -4.18 -12.58
C ALA A 34 6.85 -5.39 -12.05
N ALA A 35 6.32 -5.29 -10.84
CA ALA A 35 5.44 -6.29 -10.23
C ALA A 35 3.94 -6.15 -10.61
N ASN A 36 3.62 -5.22 -11.52
CA ASN A 36 2.28 -4.90 -12.02
C ASN A 36 1.28 -4.40 -10.96
N PHE A 37 1.77 -3.70 -9.92
CA PHE A 37 0.90 -3.05 -8.94
C PHE A 37 0.33 -1.73 -9.49
N GLY A 38 -0.96 -1.50 -9.27
CA GLY A 38 -1.50 -0.14 -9.28
C GLY A 38 -1.03 0.59 -8.02
N VAL A 39 -0.49 1.81 -8.16
CA VAL A 39 0.02 2.58 -7.02
C VAL A 39 -0.92 3.72 -6.67
N VAL A 40 -1.32 3.79 -5.41
CA VAL A 40 -2.02 4.93 -4.80
C VAL A 40 -1.01 5.63 -3.91
N VAL A 41 -0.68 6.89 -4.22
CA VAL A 41 0.27 7.67 -3.44
C VAL A 41 -0.51 8.55 -2.47
N LEU A 42 -0.22 8.41 -1.17
CA LEU A 42 -0.73 9.30 -0.14
C LEU A 42 -0.15 10.70 -0.34
N PRO A 43 -0.90 11.77 -0.04
CA PRO A 43 -0.41 13.13 -0.20
C PRO A 43 0.73 13.41 0.80
N PRO A 44 1.54 14.47 0.53
CA PRO A 44 2.62 14.87 1.40
C PRO A 44 2.13 15.27 2.80
N ALA A 45 3.07 15.32 3.74
CA ALA A 45 2.79 15.57 5.15
C ALA A 45 2.42 17.01 5.52
N ASP A 46 2.72 17.97 4.64
CA ASP A 46 2.42 19.38 4.84
C ASP A 46 0.91 19.70 4.79
N PHE A 47 0.06 18.71 4.50
CA PHE A 47 -1.38 18.87 4.55
C PHE A 47 -1.90 18.96 6.00
N ALA A 48 -2.98 19.72 6.18
CA ALA A 48 -3.65 19.81 7.48
C ALA A 48 -4.17 18.42 7.93
N ILE A 49 -4.04 18.09 9.22
CA ILE A 49 -4.41 16.78 9.78
C ILE A 49 -5.88 16.41 9.47
N SER A 50 -6.80 17.37 9.46
CA SER A 50 -8.19 17.14 9.07
C SER A 50 -8.33 16.67 7.63
N THR A 51 -7.50 17.20 6.73
CA THR A 51 -7.44 16.78 5.32
C THR A 51 -6.80 15.41 5.19
N ILE A 52 -5.74 15.14 5.96
CA ILE A 52 -5.09 13.83 6.06
C ILE A 52 -6.12 12.76 6.45
N ALA A 53 -6.87 13.00 7.52
CA ALA A 53 -7.87 12.06 8.02
C ALA A 53 -8.96 11.75 6.97
N SER A 54 -9.52 12.76 6.30
CA SER A 54 -10.51 12.54 5.24
C SER A 54 -9.94 11.76 4.07
N ILE A 55 -8.69 12.04 3.66
CA ILE A 55 -8.06 11.31 2.55
C ILE A 55 -7.80 9.85 2.93
N VAL A 56 -7.33 9.58 4.16
CA VAL A 56 -7.20 8.21 4.67
C VAL A 56 -8.55 7.51 4.64
N GLU A 57 -9.61 8.15 5.11
CA GLU A 57 -10.95 7.59 5.15
C GLU A 57 -11.42 7.11 3.76
N TYR A 58 -11.34 7.99 2.76
CA TYR A 58 -11.70 7.66 1.37
C TYR A 58 -10.80 6.58 0.79
N THR A 59 -9.49 6.67 1.05
CA THR A 59 -8.51 5.70 0.54
C THR A 59 -8.80 4.31 1.11
N ILE A 60 -9.16 4.20 2.40
CA ILE A 60 -9.49 2.93 3.03
C ILE A 60 -10.77 2.32 2.42
N ASP A 61 -11.78 3.14 2.11
CA ASP A 61 -12.98 2.67 1.40
C ASP A 61 -12.63 2.04 0.04
N ASP A 62 -11.82 2.72 -0.77
CA ASP A 62 -11.34 2.21 -2.06
C ASP A 62 -10.55 0.89 -1.88
N LEU A 63 -9.64 0.83 -0.90
CA LEU A 63 -8.82 -0.35 -0.63
C LEU A 63 -9.63 -1.55 -0.14
N VAL A 64 -10.67 -1.31 0.65
CA VAL A 64 -11.63 -2.36 1.06
C VAL A 64 -12.39 -2.88 -0.16
N ASP A 65 -12.86 -2.01 -1.04
CA ASP A 65 -13.57 -2.40 -2.27
C ASP A 65 -12.67 -3.20 -3.23
N TYR A 66 -11.41 -2.77 -3.42
CA TYR A 66 -10.41 -3.52 -4.18
C TYR A 66 -10.21 -4.91 -3.57
N ARG A 67 -10.02 -5.01 -2.26
CA ARG A 67 -9.83 -6.31 -1.59
C ARG A 67 -11.07 -7.20 -1.74
N ALA A 68 -12.28 -6.64 -1.58
CA ALA A 68 -13.53 -7.37 -1.78
C ALA A 68 -13.71 -7.86 -3.22
N SER A 69 -13.17 -7.10 -4.19
CA SER A 69 -13.11 -7.44 -5.61
C SER A 69 -11.98 -8.44 -5.95
N GLY A 70 -11.24 -8.95 -4.96
CA GLY A 70 -10.20 -9.97 -5.13
C GLY A 70 -8.80 -9.42 -5.39
N TYR A 71 -8.58 -8.11 -5.19
CA TYR A 71 -7.25 -7.51 -5.35
C TYR A 71 -6.39 -7.77 -4.10
N ARG A 72 -5.11 -8.06 -4.32
CA ARG A 72 -4.08 -8.00 -3.28
C ARG A 72 -3.81 -6.53 -2.99
N VAL A 73 -4.07 -6.12 -1.76
CA VAL A 73 -3.83 -4.76 -1.29
C VAL A 73 -2.67 -4.77 -0.31
N VAL A 74 -1.62 -4.00 -0.62
CA VAL A 74 -0.44 -3.83 0.24
C VAL A 74 -0.25 -2.37 0.60
N VAL A 75 0.31 -2.11 1.77
CA VAL A 75 0.69 -0.78 2.25
C VAL A 75 2.21 -0.74 2.37
N VAL A 76 2.85 0.13 1.61
CA VAL A 76 4.30 0.31 1.59
C VAL A 76 4.65 1.63 2.27
N GLY A 77 5.44 1.52 3.33
CA GLY A 77 5.62 2.54 4.33
C GLY A 77 7.05 2.78 4.76
N THR A 78 7.23 3.79 5.61
CA THR A 78 8.52 4.13 6.21
C THR A 78 8.38 4.60 7.66
N SER A 79 8.87 3.82 8.62
CA SER A 79 8.90 4.21 10.05
C SER A 79 9.90 5.33 10.35
N ALA A 80 10.82 5.62 9.42
CA ALA A 80 11.88 6.63 9.58
C ALA A 80 11.39 8.04 9.29
N VAL A 81 10.26 8.17 8.57
CA VAL A 81 9.64 9.46 8.34
C VAL A 81 8.48 9.58 9.30
N ALA A 82 8.62 10.47 10.29
CA ALA A 82 7.61 10.69 11.32
C ALA A 82 6.21 10.93 10.74
N GLN A 83 6.14 11.54 9.55
CA GLN A 83 4.89 11.78 8.85
C GLN A 83 4.21 10.52 8.33
N PHE A 84 4.96 9.50 7.88
CA PHE A 84 4.37 8.22 7.52
C PHE A 84 3.87 7.48 8.76
N GLY A 85 4.52 7.67 9.91
CA GLY A 85 3.98 7.29 11.22
C GLY A 85 2.54 7.80 11.41
N VAL A 86 2.30 9.10 11.14
CA VAL A 86 0.96 9.70 11.23
C VAL A 86 -0.04 9.04 10.25
N TRP A 87 0.37 8.80 9.00
CA TRP A 87 -0.49 8.14 8.02
C TRP A 87 -0.82 6.69 8.39
N ILE A 88 0.16 5.90 8.81
CA ILE A 88 -0.05 4.50 9.21
C ILE A 88 -0.86 4.40 10.50
N ASP A 89 -0.64 5.29 11.47
CA ASP A 89 -1.45 5.36 12.68
C ASP A 89 -2.92 5.68 12.35
N HIS A 90 -3.17 6.62 11.42
CA HIS A 90 -4.54 6.90 10.96
C HIS A 90 -5.15 5.74 10.18
N VAL A 91 -4.39 5.07 9.32
CA VAL A 91 -4.82 3.87 8.59
C VAL A 91 -5.15 2.75 9.58
N HIS A 92 -4.29 2.47 10.56
CA HIS A 92 -4.49 1.47 11.59
C HIS A 92 -5.71 1.79 12.45
N ALA A 93 -5.82 3.04 12.92
CA ALA A 93 -6.97 3.48 13.71
C ALA A 93 -8.29 3.32 12.93
N GLU A 94 -8.28 3.58 11.63
CA GLU A 94 -9.48 3.45 10.80
C GLU A 94 -9.84 1.98 10.52
N ILE A 95 -8.85 1.12 10.30
CA ILE A 95 -9.01 -0.33 10.19
C ILE A 95 -9.59 -0.91 11.49
N GLU A 96 -9.04 -0.53 12.65
CA GLU A 96 -9.51 -0.96 13.97
C GLU A 96 -10.93 -0.45 14.25
N ARG A 97 -11.19 0.83 13.98
CA ARG A 97 -12.51 1.45 14.18
C ARG A 97 -13.61 0.76 13.39
N ARG A 98 -13.29 0.28 12.18
CA ARG A 98 -14.23 -0.38 11.26
C ARG A 98 -14.21 -1.90 11.34
N ALA A 99 -13.36 -2.48 12.19
CA ALA A 99 -13.12 -3.93 12.28
C ALA A 99 -12.82 -4.58 10.92
N ILE A 100 -12.04 -3.88 10.08
CA ILE A 100 -11.56 -4.39 8.80
C ILE A 100 -10.38 -5.34 9.07
N ASP A 101 -10.27 -6.43 8.31
CA ASP A 101 -9.07 -7.26 8.35
C ASP A 101 -7.83 -6.42 7.94
N PRO A 102 -6.70 -6.51 8.66
CA PRO A 102 -5.52 -5.71 8.35
C PRO A 102 -4.98 -5.99 6.94
N PHE A 103 -4.43 -4.95 6.31
CA PHE A 103 -3.71 -5.08 5.04
C PHE A 103 -2.29 -5.59 5.27
N GLU A 104 -1.66 -6.13 4.23
CA GLU A 104 -0.24 -6.46 4.27
C GLU A 104 0.57 -5.16 4.32
N VAL A 105 1.47 -5.02 5.29
CA VAL A 105 2.30 -3.81 5.46
C VAL A 105 3.77 -4.16 5.26
N PHE A 106 4.49 -3.32 4.52
CA PHE A 106 5.94 -3.40 4.37
C PHE A 106 6.59 -2.07 4.78
N ASP A 107 7.52 -2.15 5.74
CA ASP A 107 8.34 -1.00 6.14
C ASP A 107 9.65 -0.97 5.35
N ILE A 108 9.96 0.16 4.71
CA ILE A 108 11.13 0.31 3.84
C ILE A 108 12.41 0.64 4.60
N VAL A 109 12.31 0.97 5.89
CA VAL A 109 13.44 1.38 6.71
C VAL A 109 14.41 0.21 6.90
N GLY A 110 15.65 0.39 6.45
CA GLY A 110 16.66 -0.67 6.48
C GLY A 110 16.38 -1.85 5.55
N ALA A 111 15.32 -1.77 4.72
CA ALA A 111 15.03 -2.76 3.71
C ALA A 111 16.01 -2.69 2.54
N THR A 112 16.13 -3.81 1.83
CA THR A 112 16.86 -3.88 0.56
C THR A 112 15.88 -4.15 -0.58
N GLY A 113 16.31 -3.91 -1.82
CA GLY A 113 15.51 -4.30 -2.98
C GLY A 113 15.18 -5.80 -2.98
N GLU A 114 16.08 -6.65 -2.47
CA GLU A 114 15.81 -8.10 -2.37
C GLU A 114 14.70 -8.41 -1.36
N SER A 115 14.72 -7.80 -0.17
CA SER A 115 13.67 -8.03 0.83
C SER A 115 12.31 -7.51 0.35
N PHE A 116 12.31 -6.37 -0.38
CA PHE A 116 11.10 -5.85 -1.00
C PHE A 116 10.60 -6.74 -2.13
N GLN A 117 11.47 -7.24 -3.01
CA GLN A 117 11.10 -8.18 -4.06
C GLN A 117 10.46 -9.45 -3.45
N ARG A 118 11.05 -9.99 -2.37
CA ARG A 118 10.48 -11.16 -1.68
C ARG A 118 9.09 -10.88 -1.10
N PHE A 119 8.84 -9.66 -0.62
CA PHE A 119 7.52 -9.24 -0.17
C PHE A 119 6.51 -9.16 -1.33
N LEU A 120 6.93 -8.61 -2.48
CA LEU A 120 6.09 -8.56 -3.68
C LEU A 120 5.79 -9.95 -4.24
N ASP A 121 6.76 -10.87 -4.19
CA ASP A 121 6.61 -12.27 -4.62
C ASP A 121 5.85 -13.15 -3.63
N ALA A 122 5.78 -12.76 -2.34
CA ALA A 122 5.02 -13.48 -1.33
C ALA A 122 3.56 -13.54 -1.78
N SER A 123 3.15 -14.70 -2.27
CA SER A 123 1.78 -14.95 -2.70
C SER A 123 0.87 -15.00 -1.48
N VAL A 124 -0.32 -14.40 -1.57
CA VAL A 124 -1.40 -14.66 -0.60
C VAL A 124 -1.60 -16.18 -0.54
N PRO A 125 -1.66 -16.81 0.64
CA PRO A 125 -1.84 -18.25 0.77
C PRO A 125 -3.10 -18.72 0.01
N SER A 126 -2.98 -19.90 -0.60
CA SER A 126 -3.84 -20.57 -1.59
C SER A 126 -5.32 -20.83 -1.21
N ALA A 127 -5.96 -20.00 -0.39
CA ALA A 127 -7.33 -20.23 0.10
C ALA A 127 -8.45 -20.03 -0.95
N LEU A 128 -8.11 -19.68 -2.20
CA LEU A 128 -9.09 -19.47 -3.29
C LEU A 128 -8.88 -20.36 -4.53
N MET A 129 -7.98 -21.36 -4.49
CA MET A 129 -7.85 -22.38 -5.55
C MET A 129 -8.52 -23.70 -5.17
N GLY A 130 -9.77 -23.64 -4.71
CA GLY A 130 -10.53 -24.84 -4.37
C GLY A 130 -12.01 -24.56 -4.20
N HIS A 131 -12.71 -24.37 -5.31
CA HIS A 131 -14.11 -24.79 -5.45
C HIS A 131 -14.46 -25.02 -6.92
#